data_AF-A0A7C7DFD8-F1
#
_entry.id   AF-A0A7C7DFD8-F1
#
_cell.length_a   1.000
_cell.length_b   1.000
_cell.length_c   1.000
_cell.angle_alpha   90.00
_cell.angle_beta   90.00
_cell.angle_gamma   90.00
#
_symmetry.space_group_name_H-M   'P 1'
#
loop_
_entity.id
_entity.type
_entity.pdbx_description
1 polymer ?
#
loop_
_entity_poly.entity_id
_entity_poly.type
_entity_poly.pdbx_seq_one_letter_code
_entity_poly.pdbx_strand_id
1 'polypeptide(L)'
;MERMEVRIPRVLSMLPESEKGTFSKTIASSAKLRVAVLEKRLREAQAMLQKFEDKYGKAYPDFERDFPDHGDIQAHEDLVEWAFWDRVARDCSTAIEGYKLLTGH
;
A
#
# COMPACT_ATOMS: atom_id res chain seq x y z
N MET A 1 -19.24 -1.79 14.13
CA MET A 1 -18.68 -1.45 12.81
C MET A 1 -18.92 -2.66 11.92
N GLU A 2 -19.93 -2.62 11.05
CA GLU A 2 -20.26 -3.74 10.17
C GLU A 2 -19.06 -4.00 9.25
N ARG A 3 -18.50 -5.22 9.32
CA ARG A 3 -17.48 -5.67 8.35
C ARG A 3 -18.09 -5.58 6.95
N MET A 4 -17.52 -4.71 6.12
CA MET A 4 -17.89 -4.52 4.72
C MET A 4 -17.54 -5.73 3.82
N GLU A 5 -17.31 -6.92 4.40
CA GLU A 5 -16.78 -8.10 3.72
C GLU A 5 -17.86 -9.04 3.14
N VAL A 6 -19.17 -8.88 3.46
CA VAL A 6 -20.16 -9.94 3.15
C VAL A 6 -21.38 -9.49 2.31
N ARG A 7 -21.63 -8.18 2.10
CA ARG A 7 -22.81 -7.74 1.32
C ARG A 7 -22.61 -7.74 -0.20
N ILE A 8 -21.42 -7.42 -0.68
CA ILE A 8 -21.14 -7.27 -2.11
C ILE A 8 -21.29 -8.58 -2.89
N PRO A 9 -20.82 -9.76 -2.42
CA PRO A 9 -20.95 -11.00 -3.20
C PRO A 9 -22.41 -11.38 -3.49
N ARG A 10 -23.31 -11.19 -2.53
CA ARG A 10 -24.71 -11.63 -2.66
C ARG A 10 -25.49 -10.77 -3.67
N VAL A 11 -25.34 -9.44 -3.63
CA VAL A 11 -26.06 -8.55 -4.56
C VAL A 11 -25.60 -8.77 -6.00
N LEU A 12 -24.31 -9.02 -6.23
CA LEU A 12 -23.78 -9.31 -7.57
C LEU A 12 -24.30 -10.63 -8.14
N SER A 13 -24.56 -11.62 -7.28
CA SER A 13 -25.13 -12.90 -7.72
C SER A 13 -26.57 -12.77 -8.24
N MET A 14 -27.30 -11.73 -7.81
CA MET A 14 -28.68 -11.44 -8.19
C MET A 14 -28.82 -10.69 -9.52
N LEU A 15 -27.71 -10.18 -10.08
CA LEU A 15 -27.73 -9.46 -11.36
C LEU A 15 -27.96 -10.43 -12.53
N PRO A 16 -28.61 -10.00 -13.63
CA PRO A 16 -28.59 -10.75 -14.88
C PRO A 16 -27.15 -10.96 -15.39
N GLU A 17 -26.90 -12.04 -16.14
CA GLU A 17 -25.55 -12.33 -16.67
C GLU A 17 -24.97 -11.20 -17.53
N SER A 18 -25.82 -10.48 -18.28
CA SER A 18 -25.41 -9.29 -19.03
C SER A 18 -24.84 -8.19 -18.13
N GLU A 19 -25.44 -7.99 -16.95
CA GLU A 19 -25.02 -6.97 -15.98
C GLU A 19 -23.81 -7.43 -15.17
N LYS A 20 -23.71 -8.73 -14.84
CA LYS A 20 -22.52 -9.30 -14.17
C LYS A 20 -21.25 -9.05 -14.98
N GLY A 21 -21.31 -9.27 -16.30
CA GLY A 21 -20.18 -9.00 -17.20
C GLY A 21 -19.79 -7.53 -17.24
N THR A 22 -20.76 -6.62 -17.29
CA THR A 22 -20.51 -5.16 -17.25
C THR A 22 -19.88 -4.74 -15.93
N PHE A 23 -20.40 -5.24 -14.81
CA PHE A 23 -19.88 -4.92 -13.48
C PHE A 23 -18.46 -5.44 -13.29
N SER A 24 -18.17 -6.67 -13.72
CA SER A 24 -16.82 -7.25 -13.69
C SER A 24 -15.82 -6.39 -14.46
N LYS A 25 -16.17 -5.94 -15.68
CA LYS A 25 -15.32 -5.04 -16.48
C LYS A 25 -15.07 -3.70 -15.79
N THR A 26 -16.09 -3.13 -15.14
CA THR A 26 -15.98 -1.87 -14.39
C THR A 26 -15.06 -2.03 -13.18
N ILE A 27 -15.19 -3.11 -12.41
CA ILE A 27 -14.27 -3.41 -11.31
C ILE A 27 -12.85 -3.54 -11.83
N ALA A 28 -12.63 -4.32 -12.89
CA ALA A 28 -11.30 -4.54 -13.42
C ALA A 28 -10.65 -3.24 -13.92
N SER A 29 -11.42 -2.38 -14.59
CA SER A 29 -10.95 -1.08 -15.06
C SER A 29 -10.61 -0.15 -13.89
N SER A 30 -11.47 -0.10 -12.87
CA SER A 30 -11.22 0.67 -11.65
C SER A 30 -9.99 0.17 -10.90
N ALA A 31 -9.83 -1.14 -10.74
CA ALA A 31 -8.68 -1.78 -10.11
C ALA A 31 -7.37 -1.40 -10.82
N LYS A 32 -7.33 -1.45 -12.17
CA LYS A 32 -6.15 -1.02 -12.95
C LYS A 32 -5.76 0.43 -12.68
N LEU A 33 -6.74 1.34 -12.65
CA LEU A 33 -6.50 2.75 -12.32
C LEU A 33 -5.95 2.91 -10.90
N ARG A 34 -6.51 2.17 -9.94
CA ARG A 34 -6.04 2.21 -8.54
C ARG A 34 -4.62 1.65 -8.39
N VAL A 35 -4.29 0.56 -9.08
CA VAL A 35 -2.94 0.00 -9.12
C VAL A 35 -1.95 1.04 -9.63
N ALA A 36 -2.22 1.72 -10.75
CA ALA A 36 -1.32 2.74 -11.28
C ALA A 36 -1.04 3.89 -10.29
N VAL A 37 -2.06 4.33 -9.55
CA VAL A 37 -1.92 5.34 -8.49
C VAL A 37 -1.07 4.82 -7.34
N LEU A 38 -1.32 3.59 -6.89
CA LEU A 38 -0.58 2.97 -5.78
C LEU A 38 0.87 2.68 -6.15
N GLU A 39 1.15 2.26 -7.38
CA GLU A 39 2.51 2.05 -7.88
C GLU A 39 3.31 3.35 -7.91
N LYS A 40 2.67 4.47 -8.29
CA LYS A 40 3.31 5.78 -8.21
C LYS A 40 3.67 6.13 -6.76
N ARG A 41 2.73 5.96 -5.84
CA ARG A 41 2.93 6.20 -4.40
C ARG A 41 4.00 5.27 -3.81
N LEU A 42 4.04 4.01 -4.24
CA LEU A 42 5.04 3.04 -3.82
C LEU A 42 6.44 3.45 -4.29
N ARG A 43 6.59 3.89 -5.55
CA ARG A 43 7.87 4.41 -6.05
C ARG A 43 8.34 5.64 -5.27
N GLU A 44 7.43 6.56 -4.93
CA GLU A 44 7.74 7.72 -4.09
C GLU A 44 8.23 7.27 -2.70
N ALA A 45 7.52 6.34 -2.06
CA ALA A 45 7.92 5.81 -0.76
C ALA A 45 9.28 5.11 -0.83
N GLN A 46 9.51 4.26 -1.84
CA GLN A 46 10.79 3.58 -2.04
C GLN A 46 11.96 4.55 -2.24
N ALA A 47 11.75 5.64 -2.98
CA ALA A 47 12.78 6.67 -3.14
C ALA A 47 13.12 7.37 -1.81
N MET A 48 12.11 7.62 -0.98
CA MET A 48 12.33 8.19 0.36
C MET A 48 13.00 7.22 1.31
N LEU A 49 12.63 5.94 1.29
CA LEU A 49 13.33 4.88 2.03
C LEU A 49 14.80 4.80 1.64
N GLN A 50 15.09 4.76 0.33
CA GLN A 50 16.46 4.72 -0.18
C GLN A 50 17.28 5.94 0.30
N LYS A 51 16.68 7.13 0.30
CA LYS A 51 17.35 8.34 0.80
C LYS A 51 17.81 8.20 2.25
N PHE A 52 17.02 7.57 3.12
CA PHE A 52 17.41 7.32 4.50
C PHE A 52 18.43 6.19 4.62
N GLU A 53 18.27 5.11 3.84
CA GLU A 53 19.25 4.02 3.78
C GLU A 53 20.63 4.52 3.34
N ASP A 54 20.68 5.41 2.36
CA ASP A 54 21.91 6.06 1.90
C ASP A 54 22.51 6.99 2.98
N LYS A 55 21.65 7.70 3.72
CA LYS A 55 22.07 8.62 4.81
C LYS A 55 22.69 7.87 5.99
N TYR A 56 22.12 6.73 6.37
CA TYR A 56 22.50 6.00 7.58
C TYR A 56 23.31 4.73 7.31
N GLY A 57 23.44 4.31 6.06
CA GLY A 57 24.20 3.13 5.64
C GLY A 57 23.58 1.79 6.10
N LYS A 58 22.29 1.77 6.43
CA LYS A 58 21.57 0.57 6.90
C LYS A 58 20.08 0.65 6.60
N ALA A 59 19.39 -0.50 6.64
CA ALA A 59 17.96 -0.59 6.45
C ALA A 59 17.16 -0.05 7.65
N TYR A 60 15.90 0.32 7.43
CA TYR A 60 15.00 0.84 8.47
C TYR A 60 14.94 -0.03 9.74
N PRO A 61 14.73 -1.36 9.66
CA PRO A 61 14.58 -2.18 10.87
C PRO A 61 15.84 -2.19 11.74
N ASP A 62 17.02 -2.09 11.12
CA ASP A 62 18.29 -2.00 11.83
C ASP A 62 18.50 -0.59 12.42
N PHE A 63 18.05 0.45 11.72
CA PHE A 63 18.10 1.81 12.24
C PHE A 63 17.18 2.00 13.45
N GLU A 64 15.95 1.50 13.38
CA GLU A 64 14.96 1.54 14.46
C GLU A 64 15.44 0.76 15.69
N ARG A 65 15.99 -0.44 15.51
CA ARG A 65 16.49 -1.28 16.61
C ARG A 65 17.67 -0.64 17.35
N ASP A 66 18.59 -0.03 16.60
CA ASP A 66 19.81 0.55 17.16
C ASP A 66 19.62 2.02 17.62
N PHE A 67 18.40 2.55 17.55
CA PHE A 67 18.14 3.96 17.82
C PHE A 67 18.38 4.28 19.31
N PRO A 68 19.28 5.22 19.65
CA PRO A 68 19.63 5.51 21.03
C PRO A 68 18.54 6.29 21.76
N ASP A 69 18.36 6.01 23.06
CA ASP A 69 17.41 6.70 23.95
C ASP A 69 17.64 8.23 24.05
N HIS A 70 18.84 8.68 23.72
CA HIS A 70 19.26 10.09 23.70
C HIS A 70 19.77 10.51 22.31
N GLY A 71 19.11 10.03 21.26
CA GLY A 71 19.42 10.45 19.89
C GLY A 71 19.30 11.96 19.69
N ASP A 72 20.07 12.48 18.72
CA ASP A 72 19.92 13.85 18.24
C ASP A 72 18.47 14.07 17.74
N ILE A 73 17.95 15.28 17.92
CA ILE A 73 16.59 15.68 17.50
C ILE A 73 16.39 15.37 16.02
N GLN A 74 17.40 15.67 15.21
CA GLN A 74 17.36 15.39 13.77
C GLN A 74 17.18 13.90 13.49
N ALA A 75 17.92 13.03 14.20
CA ALA A 75 17.81 11.59 14.02
C ALA A 75 16.42 11.07 14.44
N HIS A 76 15.79 11.68 15.45
CA HIS A 76 14.42 11.35 15.85
C HIS A 76 13.40 11.75 14.78
N GLU A 77 13.53 12.95 14.20
CA GLU A 77 12.68 13.39 13.10
C GLU A 77 12.83 12.47 11.87
N ASP A 78 14.07 12.11 11.53
CA ASP A 78 14.35 11.16 10.45
C ASP A 78 13.75 9.78 10.74
N LEU A 79 13.83 9.27 11.98
CA LEU A 79 13.18 8.01 12.38
C LEU A 79 11.67 8.05 12.14
N VAL A 80 11.01 9.13 12.57
CA VAL A 80 9.55 9.30 12.43
C VAL A 80 9.15 9.37 10.95
N GLU A 81 9.89 10.14 10.15
CA GLU A 81 9.63 10.23 8.71
C GLU A 81 9.89 8.90 8.00
N TRP A 82 10.97 8.20 8.37
CA TRP A 82 11.30 6.89 7.79
C TRP A 82 10.22 5.85 8.10
N ALA A 83 9.76 5.80 9.35
CA ALA A 83 8.66 4.93 9.77
C ALA A 83 7.36 5.19 8.97
N PHE A 84 7.08 6.47 8.69
CA PHE A 84 5.95 6.85 7.85
C PHE A 84 6.08 6.29 6.43
N TRP A 85 7.24 6.46 5.79
CA TRP A 85 7.45 5.97 4.43
C TRP A 85 7.49 4.45 4.33
N ASP A 86 8.04 3.75 5.34
CA ASP A 86 8.00 2.28 5.42
C ASP A 86 6.56 1.78 5.44
N ARG A 87 5.73 2.40 6.29
CA ARG A 87 4.30 2.09 6.33
C ARG A 87 3.61 2.36 5.00
N VAL A 88 3.88 3.50 4.36
CA VAL A 88 3.30 3.82 3.04
C VAL A 88 3.69 2.77 2.00
N ALA A 89 4.94 2.32 1.99
CA ALA A 89 5.40 1.29 1.07
C ALA A 89 4.68 -0.04 1.30
N ARG A 90 4.56 -0.48 2.56
CA ARG A 90 3.84 -1.71 2.93
C ARG A 90 2.35 -1.66 2.58
N ASP A 91 1.69 -0.55 2.90
CA ASP A 91 0.26 -0.35 2.62
C ASP A 91 0.00 -0.34 1.11
N CYS A 92 0.85 0.34 0.32
CA CYS A 92 0.72 0.36 -1.14
C CYS A 92 0.97 -1.02 -1.76
N SER A 93 2.02 -1.72 -1.32
CA SER A 93 2.34 -3.06 -1.83
C SER A 93 1.20 -4.03 -1.54
N THR A 94 0.66 -4.02 -0.32
CA THR A 94 -0.47 -4.89 0.08
C THR A 94 -1.71 -4.60 -0.75
N ALA A 95 -2.02 -3.31 -0.96
CA ALA A 95 -3.18 -2.91 -1.77
C ALA A 95 -3.03 -3.30 -3.25
N ILE A 96 -1.83 -3.17 -3.83
CA ILE A 96 -1.54 -3.58 -5.21
C ILE A 96 -1.78 -5.09 -5.36
N GLU A 97 -1.24 -5.91 -4.46
CA GLU A 97 -1.47 -7.36 -4.49
C GLU A 97 -2.97 -7.71 -4.35
N GLY A 98 -3.69 -7.02 -3.48
CA GLY A 98 -5.15 -7.18 -3.37
C GLY A 98 -5.89 -6.87 -4.68
N TYR A 99 -5.50 -5.83 -5.42
CA TYR A 99 -6.09 -5.50 -6.72
C TYR A 99 -5.68 -6.46 -7.83
N LYS A 100 -4.47 -7.02 -7.81
CA LYS A 100 -4.04 -8.06 -8.76
C LYS A 100 -4.89 -9.33 -8.60
N LEU A 101 -5.05 -9.79 -7.36
CA LEU A 101 -5.93 -10.93 -7.03
C LEU A 101 -7.38 -10.69 -7.47
N LEU A 102 -7.90 -9.47 -7.29
CA LEU A 102 -9.24 -9.10 -7.73
C LEU A 102 -9.40 -9.15 -9.26
N THR A 103 -8.32 -8.94 -10.01
CA THR A 103 -8.33 -8.89 -11.48
C THR A 103 -7.82 -10.15 -12.17
N GLY A 104 -7.37 -11.14 -11.39
CA GLY A 104 -6.84 -12.42 -11.90
C GLY A 104 -5.40 -12.33 -12.43
N HIS A 105 -4.60 -11.40 -11.91
CA HIS A 105 -3.17 -11.26 -12.18
C HIS A 105 -2.32 -11.75 -11.01
#